data_AF-A0A924LIV5-F1
#
_entry.id   AF-A0A924LIV5-F1
#
_cell.length_a   1.000
_cell.length_b   1.000
_cell.length_c   1.000
_cell.angle_alpha   90.00
_cell.angle_beta   90.00
_cell.angle_gamma   90.00
#
_symmetry.space_group_name_H-M   'P 1'
#
loop_
_entity.id
_entity.type
_entity.pdbx_description
1 polymer ?
#
loop_
_entity_poly.entity_id
_entity_poly.type
_entity_poly.pdbx_seq_one_letter_code
_entity_poly.pdbx_strand_id
1 'polypeptide(L)'
;ALDRVLPDEGVERLAGPHCYAFYSGTEHFAAAGEADMRSFFLTDFLARQFETLVIRPLGLDRHPELRDAYFGQYEALVYLAQTDDAALNLAATAAATRLGLRYERRFVGYGDLALAVGKQ
;
A
#
# COMPACT_ATOMS: atom_id res chain seq x y z
N ALA A 1 -15.21 -10.35 18.10
CA ALA A 1 -16.34 -11.00 17.38
C ALA A 1 -15.85 -12.17 16.54
N LEU A 2 -14.80 -12.01 15.72
CA LEU A 2 -14.16 -13.12 14.98
C LEU A 2 -13.39 -14.08 15.91
N ASP A 3 -12.80 -13.55 16.98
CA ASP A 3 -12.14 -14.21 18.13
C ASP A 3 -12.64 -15.60 18.50
N ARG A 4 -13.97 -15.68 18.60
CA ARG A 4 -14.68 -16.80 19.23
C ARG A 4 -14.95 -17.96 18.31
N VAL A 5 -14.91 -17.75 16.99
CA VAL A 5 -15.30 -18.76 15.99
C VAL A 5 -14.09 -19.41 15.32
N LEU A 6 -12.91 -18.80 15.45
CA LEU A 6 -11.67 -19.31 14.85
C LEU A 6 -11.24 -20.70 15.37
N PRO A 7 -11.34 -21.02 16.67
CA PRO A 7 -10.96 -22.34 17.18
C PRO A 7 -11.87 -23.46 16.64
N ASP A 8 -13.18 -23.19 16.52
CA ASP A 8 -14.18 -24.17 16.10
C ASP A 8 -14.03 -24.54 14.61
N GLU A 9 -13.52 -23.61 13.80
CA GLU A 9 -13.27 -23.82 12.37
C GLU A 9 -11.83 -24.29 12.07
N GLY A 10 -10.97 -24.41 13.10
CA GLY A 10 -9.57 -24.82 12.92
C GLY A 10 -8.72 -23.81 12.14
N VAL A 11 -9.09 -22.52 12.16
CA VAL A 11 -8.45 -21.46 11.38
C VAL A 11 -7.66 -20.53 12.30
N GLU A 12 -6.42 -20.21 11.95
CA GLU A 12 -5.61 -19.23 12.67
C GLU A 12 -5.75 -17.82 12.08
N ARG A 13 -5.70 -16.81 12.95
CA ARG A 13 -5.74 -15.41 12.53
C ARG A 13 -4.40 -14.98 11.97
N LEU A 14 -4.42 -14.32 10.82
CA LEU A 14 -3.28 -13.57 10.30
C LEU A 14 -2.90 -12.44 11.26
N ALA A 15 -1.61 -12.39 11.64
CA ALA A 15 -1.06 -11.35 12.51
C ALA A 15 -0.90 -10.01 11.76
N GLY A 16 -0.86 -8.91 12.53
CA GLY A 16 -0.63 -7.56 12.02
C GLY A 16 -1.87 -6.65 12.04
N PRO A 17 -1.70 -5.32 12.19
CA PRO A 17 -2.80 -4.37 12.37
C PRO A 17 -3.57 -4.04 11.08
N HIS A 18 -2.94 -4.15 9.91
CA HIS A 18 -3.54 -3.91 8.59
C HIS A 18 -2.67 -4.51 7.47
N CYS A 19 -3.23 -4.60 6.26
CA CYS A 19 -2.60 -5.22 5.10
C CYS A 19 -1.22 -4.63 4.74
N TYR A 20 -1.00 -3.32 4.90
CA TYR A 20 0.32 -2.73 4.63
C TYR A 20 1.40 -3.16 5.62
N ALA A 21 1.09 -3.31 6.91
CA ALA A 21 2.03 -3.81 7.91
C ALA A 21 2.41 -5.28 7.62
N PHE A 22 1.46 -6.03 7.08
CA PHE A 22 1.67 -7.42 6.68
C PHE A 22 2.53 -7.55 5.40
N TYR A 23 2.36 -6.63 4.45
CA TYR A 23 3.24 -6.55 3.28
C TYR A 23 4.64 -6.06 3.64
N SER A 24 4.77 -5.02 4.48
CA SER A 24 6.08 -4.46 4.85
C SER A 24 6.86 -5.30 5.88
N GLY A 25 6.20 -6.25 6.54
CA GLY A 25 6.66 -6.87 7.78
C GLY A 25 6.30 -6.00 8.99
N THR A 26 5.69 -6.63 10.00
CA THR A 26 5.10 -5.92 11.15
C THR A 26 6.16 -5.16 11.97
N GLU A 27 7.38 -5.70 12.06
CA GLU A 27 8.51 -5.07 12.75
C GLU A 27 9.07 -3.86 11.98
N HIS A 28 9.18 -3.95 10.65
CA HIS A 28 9.66 -2.85 9.82
C HIS A 28 8.68 -1.67 9.84
N PHE A 29 7.38 -1.95 9.82
CA PHE A 29 6.35 -0.93 9.96
C PHE A 29 6.43 -0.21 11.32
N ALA A 30 6.59 -0.97 12.41
CA ALA A 30 6.72 -0.41 13.75
C ALA A 30 7.96 0.50 13.89
N ALA A 31 9.07 0.15 13.23
CA ALA A 31 10.30 0.93 13.25
C ALA A 31 10.24 2.19 12.36
N ALA A 32 9.50 2.15 11.24
CA ALA A 32 9.36 3.28 10.32
C ALA A 32 8.30 4.29 10.75
N GLY A 33 7.50 3.99 11.78
CA GLY A 33 6.26 4.66 12.19
C GLY A 33 6.18 6.17 11.91
N GLU A 34 7.10 6.98 12.46
CA GLU A 34 7.08 8.44 12.27
C GLU A 34 7.30 8.90 10.82
N ALA A 35 8.18 8.23 10.09
CA ALA A 35 8.47 8.55 8.69
C ALA A 35 7.32 8.11 7.76
N ASP A 36 6.62 7.04 8.12
CA ASP A 36 5.57 6.43 7.31
C ASP A 36 4.17 7.02 7.57
N MET A 37 3.97 7.74 8.68
CA MET A 37 2.70 8.40 8.99
C MET A 37 2.24 9.38 7.92
N ARG A 38 3.17 9.98 7.17
CA ARG A 38 2.88 10.95 6.10
C ARG A 38 3.08 10.35 4.70
N SER A 39 3.04 9.02 4.60
CA SER A 39 3.20 8.29 3.35
C SER A 39 1.87 7.82 2.80
N PHE A 40 1.69 7.99 1.49
CA PHE A 40 0.63 7.34 0.73
C PHE A 40 1.15 6.03 0.16
N PHE A 41 0.52 4.91 0.48
CA PHE A 41 1.03 3.59 0.13
C PHE A 41 0.40 3.04 -1.16
N LEU A 42 1.25 2.53 -2.06
CA LEU A 42 0.85 1.76 -3.24
C LEU A 42 1.24 0.30 -3.09
N THR A 43 0.40 -0.58 -3.64
CA THR A 43 0.71 -1.98 -3.96
C THR A 43 0.71 -2.16 -5.48
N ASP A 44 1.17 -3.29 -6.01
CA ASP A 44 1.15 -3.63 -7.44
C ASP A 44 -0.25 -3.43 -8.04
N PHE A 45 -1.30 -3.85 -7.32
CA PHE A 45 -2.68 -3.67 -7.76
C PHE A 45 -3.05 -2.19 -7.87
N LEU A 46 -2.76 -1.41 -6.83
CA LEU A 46 -3.11 0.00 -6.82
C LEU A 46 -2.26 0.82 -7.79
N ALA A 47 -0.98 0.48 -7.97
CA ALA A 47 -0.12 1.07 -9.00
C ALA A 47 -0.68 0.82 -10.40
N ARG A 48 -1.17 -0.40 -10.67
CA ARG A 48 -1.79 -0.77 -11.96
C ARG A 48 -3.10 -0.02 -12.21
N GLN A 49 -3.90 0.21 -11.17
CA GLN A 49 -5.26 0.76 -11.28
C GLN A 49 -5.38 2.20 -10.77
N PHE A 50 -4.25 2.90 -10.61
CA PHE A 50 -4.19 4.21 -9.95
C PHE A 50 -5.12 5.24 -10.59
N GLU A 51 -5.16 5.27 -11.92
CA GLU A 51 -6.03 6.15 -12.69
C GLU A 51 -7.52 5.90 -12.38
N THR A 52 -7.92 4.63 -12.39
CA THR A 52 -9.31 4.20 -12.19
C THR A 52 -9.76 4.32 -10.75
N LEU A 53 -8.87 4.11 -9.78
CA LEU A 53 -9.23 3.99 -8.36
C LEU A 53 -8.89 5.23 -7.53
N VAL A 54 -7.98 6.09 -8.00
CA VAL A 54 -7.57 7.30 -7.26
C VAL A 54 -7.90 8.55 -8.08
N ILE A 55 -7.38 8.66 -9.30
CA ILE A 55 -7.49 9.92 -10.07
C ILE A 55 -8.94 10.25 -10.43
N ARG A 56 -9.64 9.36 -11.13
CA ARG A 56 -11.01 9.62 -11.60
C ARG A 56 -12.03 9.70 -10.46
N PRO A 57 -12.03 8.81 -9.45
CA PRO A 57 -13.00 8.88 -8.37
C PRO A 57 -12.84 10.12 -7.50
N LEU A 58 -11.61 10.61 -7.30
CA LEU A 58 -11.34 11.86 -6.60
C LEU A 58 -11.51 13.10 -7.49
N GLY A 59 -11.78 12.90 -8.79
CA GLY A 59 -11.98 13.98 -9.77
C GLY A 59 -10.71 14.76 -10.12
N LEU A 60 -9.52 14.22 -9.85
CA LEU A 60 -8.22 14.88 -10.09
C LEU A 60 -7.84 15.00 -11.57
N ASP A 61 -8.55 14.30 -12.44
CA ASP A 61 -8.51 14.45 -13.88
C ASP A 61 -9.16 15.77 -14.33
N ARG A 62 -10.24 16.17 -13.67
CA ARG A 62 -11.06 17.36 -13.99
C ARG A 62 -10.74 18.57 -13.11
N HIS A 63 -10.33 18.31 -11.86
CA HIS A 63 -10.10 19.30 -10.80
C HIS A 63 -8.73 19.07 -10.14
N PRO A 64 -7.62 19.37 -10.83
CA PRO A 64 -6.27 19.15 -10.31
C PRO A 64 -5.98 19.92 -9.01
N GLU A 65 -6.68 21.03 -8.75
CA GLU A 65 -6.61 21.82 -7.52
C GLU A 65 -6.99 21.03 -6.27
N LEU A 66 -7.80 19.98 -6.40
CA LEU A 66 -8.18 19.12 -5.27
C LEU A 66 -7.03 18.26 -4.76
N ARG A 67 -5.93 18.17 -5.52
CA ARG A 67 -4.72 17.44 -5.11
C ARG A 67 -4.26 17.91 -3.72
N ASP A 68 -4.20 19.21 -3.48
CA ASP A 68 -3.68 19.76 -2.22
C ASP A 68 -4.63 19.46 -1.06
N ALA A 69 -5.93 19.47 -1.32
CA ALA A 69 -6.94 19.13 -0.32
C ALA A 69 -6.83 17.66 0.13
N TYR A 70 -6.57 16.73 -0.79
CA TYR A 70 -6.47 15.30 -0.46
C TYR A 70 -5.06 14.88 -0.03
N PHE A 71 -4.03 15.40 -0.70
CA PHE A 71 -2.67 14.91 -0.59
C PHE A 71 -1.67 15.90 0.03
N GLY A 72 -2.10 17.13 0.37
CA GLY A 72 -1.19 18.19 0.83
C GLY A 72 -0.51 17.95 2.18
N GLN A 73 -0.97 16.97 2.96
CA GLN A 73 -0.33 16.56 4.23
C GLN A 73 0.57 15.33 4.07
N TYR A 74 0.59 14.72 2.88
CA TYR A 74 1.50 13.63 2.56
C TYR A 74 2.82 14.20 2.03
N GLU A 75 3.91 13.54 2.35
CA GLU A 75 5.24 13.91 1.86
C GLU A 75 5.80 12.89 0.86
N ALA A 76 5.41 11.63 1.01
CA ALA A 76 5.94 10.54 0.21
C ALA A 76 4.83 9.65 -0.33
N LEU A 77 5.10 9.09 -1.50
CA LEU A 77 4.41 7.92 -2.00
C LEU A 77 5.37 6.73 -1.86
N VAL A 78 4.96 5.76 -1.05
CA VAL A 78 5.73 4.53 -0.81
C VAL A 78 5.09 3.39 -1.60
N TYR A 79 5.79 2.91 -2.61
CA TYR A 79 5.39 1.75 -3.38
C TYR A 79 5.95 0.46 -2.77
N LEU A 80 5.06 -0.32 -2.16
CA LEU A 80 5.31 -1.65 -1.62
C LEU A 80 5.18 -2.68 -2.77
N ALA A 81 6.27 -2.88 -3.50
CA ALA A 81 6.31 -3.75 -4.68
C ALA A 81 6.25 -5.23 -4.29
N GLN A 82 5.22 -5.94 -4.76
CA GLN A 82 5.10 -7.40 -4.61
C GLN A 82 5.90 -8.14 -5.69
N THR A 83 6.10 -7.54 -6.86
CA THR A 83 6.83 -8.12 -7.98
C THR A 83 7.90 -7.18 -8.51
N ASP A 84 8.86 -7.74 -9.27
CA ASP A 84 9.84 -6.94 -9.99
C ASP A 84 9.40 -6.70 -11.44
N ASP A 85 8.34 -5.88 -11.59
CA ASP A 85 7.76 -5.49 -12.87
C ASP A 85 8.10 -4.03 -13.20
N ALA A 86 8.85 -3.82 -14.28
CA ALA A 86 9.27 -2.50 -14.74
C ALA A 86 8.08 -1.60 -15.11
N ALA A 87 6.99 -2.15 -15.65
CA ALA A 87 5.80 -1.38 -16.00
C ALA A 87 5.10 -0.85 -14.74
N LEU A 88 5.06 -1.65 -13.67
CA LEU A 88 4.53 -1.20 -12.38
C LEU A 88 5.41 -0.15 -11.72
N ASN A 89 6.74 -0.27 -11.81
CA ASN A 89 7.66 0.74 -11.31
C ASN A 89 7.44 2.10 -12.01
N LEU A 90 7.23 2.09 -13.33
CA LEU A 90 6.91 3.29 -14.09
C LEU A 90 5.54 3.87 -13.68
N ALA A 91 4.52 3.02 -13.52
CA ALA A 91 3.19 3.45 -13.10
C ALA A 91 3.21 4.10 -11.70
N ALA A 92 3.91 3.50 -10.74
CA ALA A 92 4.06 4.05 -9.39
C ALA A 92 4.83 5.38 -9.38
N THR A 93 5.87 5.51 -10.22
CA THR A 93 6.62 6.76 -10.38
C THR A 93 5.73 7.87 -10.97
N ALA A 94 4.92 7.53 -11.98
CA ALA A 94 3.96 8.46 -12.58
C ALA A 94 2.88 8.90 -11.57
N ALA A 95 2.39 7.98 -10.74
CA ALA A 95 1.46 8.28 -9.65
C ALA A 95 2.06 9.27 -8.64
N ALA A 96 3.30 9.04 -8.19
CA ALA A 96 3.99 9.94 -7.26
C ALA A 96 4.18 11.34 -7.88
N THR A 97 4.55 11.39 -9.16
CA THR A 97 4.69 12.65 -9.91
C THR A 97 3.35 13.38 -10.01
N ARG A 98 2.25 12.66 -10.32
CA ARG A 98 0.90 13.24 -10.44
C ARG A 98 0.42 13.83 -9.11
N LEU A 99 0.75 13.18 -8.00
CA LEU A 99 0.42 13.67 -6.66
C LEU A 99 1.44 14.70 -6.14
N GLY A 100 2.59 14.88 -6.80
CA GLY A 100 3.68 15.75 -6.37
C GLY A 100 4.28 15.31 -5.03
N LEU A 101 4.42 14.00 -4.82
CA LEU A 101 4.99 13.39 -3.62
C LEU A 101 6.38 12.83 -3.91
N ARG A 102 7.25 12.78 -2.90
CA ARG A 102 8.55 12.08 -3.01
C ARG A 102 8.30 10.60 -3.25
N TYR A 103 8.93 10.02 -4.26
CA TYR A 103 8.77 8.60 -4.56
C TYR A 103 9.76 7.75 -3.78
N GLU A 104 9.27 6.65 -3.22
CA GLU A 104 10.07 5.62 -2.56
C GLU A 104 9.56 4.23 -2.95
N ARG A 105 10.46 3.35 -3.41
CA ARG A 105 10.13 1.96 -3.70
C ARG A 105 10.69 1.06 -2.61
N ARG A 106 9.87 0.16 -2.09
CA ARG A 106 10.26 -0.92 -1.19
C ARG A 106 9.83 -2.24 -1.83
N PHE A 107 10.80 -3.08 -2.19
CA PHE A 107 10.49 -4.43 -2.63
C PHE A 107 10.19 -5.28 -1.41
N VAL A 108 8.96 -5.76 -1.31
CA VAL A 108 8.47 -6.50 -0.13
C VAL A 108 7.99 -7.91 -0.48
N GLY A 109 7.86 -8.23 -1.77
CA GLY A 109 7.23 -9.48 -2.19
C GLY A 109 5.79 -9.54 -1.67
N TYR A 110 5.32 -10.73 -1.34
CA TYR A 110 4.05 -10.88 -0.62
C TYR A 110 4.23 -10.82 0.91
N GLY A 111 5.44 -10.55 1.42
CA GLY A 111 5.72 -10.52 2.86
C GLY A 111 5.23 -11.78 3.58
N ASP A 112 4.60 -11.57 4.73
CA ASP A 112 4.03 -12.64 5.55
C ASP A 112 2.83 -13.35 4.87
N LEU A 113 2.26 -12.79 3.78
CA LEU A 113 1.15 -13.41 3.04
C LEU A 113 1.59 -14.66 2.31
N ALA A 114 2.79 -14.68 1.74
CA ALA A 114 3.34 -15.90 1.15
C ALA A 114 3.47 -17.01 2.20
N LEU A 115 3.88 -16.65 3.42
CA LEU A 115 4.06 -17.61 4.52
C LEU A 115 2.72 -18.15 5.05
N ALA A 116 1.69 -17.31 5.09
CA ALA A 116 0.37 -17.70 5.57
C ALA A 116 -0.43 -18.53 4.54
N VAL A 117 -0.27 -18.27 3.24
CA VAL A 117 -1.03 -18.95 2.17
C VAL A 117 -0.27 -20.16 1.60
N GLY A 118 1.05 -20.24 1.81
CA GLY A 118 1.89 -21.37 1.37
C GLY A 118 1.87 -22.60 2.29
N LYS A 119 1.20 -22.55 3.44
CA LYS A 119 0.92 -23.72 4.28
C LYS A 119 -0.41 -24.35 3.85
N GLN A 120 -0.37 -25.26 2.88
CA GLN A 120 -1.45 -26.21 2.59
C GLN A 120 -0.88 -27.63 2.70
#